data_AF-A0A371Q1P3-F1
#
_entry.id   AF-A0A371Q1P3-F1
#
_cell.length_a   1.000
_cell.length_b   1.000
_cell.length_c   1.000
_cell.angle_alpha   90.00
_cell.angle_beta   90.00
_cell.angle_gamma   90.00
#
_symmetry.space_group_name_H-M   'P 1'
#
loop_
_entity.id
_entity.type
_entity.pdbx_description
1 polymer ?
#
loop_
_entity_poly.entity_id
_entity_poly.type
_entity_poly.pdbx_seq_one_letter_code
_entity_poly.pdbx_strand_id
1 'polypeptide(L)'
;MKDMRGTPATWEAMVEAARRPAACPSSGPSPSPTTSACLAPSTVTLPQGPKGVYTISGKSEADPAKQRTLFLDQYSGKVLASYGWPQYGLLSKLVEEGIALHQGERFGLPNLLVALGTCLAVIGMAISGVVMWWRRRPTGKGLGAPRRAQDARTTRGVALIMLILGVAMPLAGISMLIVLTLDRLLIRRIAPLRRFFG
;
A
#
# COMPACT_ATOMS: atom_id res chain seq x y z
N MET A 1 -44.43 5.07 38.11
CA MET A 1 -43.70 4.00 37.41
C MET A 1 -44.20 3.92 35.97
N LYS A 2 -43.47 4.56 35.04
CA LYS A 2 -43.76 4.49 33.60
C LYS A 2 -42.43 4.24 32.90
N ASP A 3 -42.44 3.17 32.12
CA ASP A 3 -41.35 2.45 31.49
C ASP A 3 -40.37 3.33 30.69
N MET A 4 -39.12 3.45 31.16
CA MET A 4 -38.00 4.07 30.42
C MET A 4 -37.23 3.02 29.62
N ARG A 5 -37.84 2.47 28.57
CA ARG A 5 -37.19 1.61 27.57
C ARG A 5 -37.25 2.26 26.19
N GLY A 6 -36.67 3.45 26.07
CA GLY A 6 -36.26 4.00 24.78
C GLY A 6 -35.06 3.20 24.30
N THR A 7 -35.27 2.34 23.31
CA THR A 7 -34.26 1.43 22.77
C THR A 7 -33.02 2.20 22.31
N PRO A 8 -31.81 1.92 22.83
CA PRO A 8 -30.58 2.33 22.16
C PRO A 8 -30.56 1.64 20.80
N ALA A 9 -30.14 2.34 19.74
CA ALA A 9 -29.99 1.76 18.40
C ALA A 9 -29.31 0.38 18.52
N THR A 10 -30.09 -0.67 18.37
CA THR A 10 -29.63 -2.03 18.64
C THR A 10 -28.56 -2.39 17.61
N TRP A 11 -27.58 -3.19 18.01
CA TRP A 11 -26.59 -3.77 17.09
C TRP A 11 -27.27 -4.33 15.84
N GLU A 12 -28.41 -4.99 16.02
CA GLU A 12 -29.26 -5.46 14.93
C GLU A 12 -29.76 -4.34 14.01
N ALA A 13 -30.21 -3.19 14.53
CA ALA A 13 -30.65 -2.05 13.71
C ALA A 13 -29.50 -1.40 12.94
N MET A 14 -28.29 -1.36 13.51
CA MET A 14 -27.10 -0.84 12.83
C MET A 14 -26.58 -1.80 11.75
N VAL A 15 -26.55 -3.10 12.06
CA VAL A 15 -26.18 -4.15 11.09
C VAL A 15 -27.24 -4.26 10.00
N GLU A 16 -28.52 -4.09 10.32
CA GLU A 16 -29.64 -4.04 9.38
C GLU A 16 -29.58 -2.76 8.52
N ALA A 17 -29.21 -1.60 9.07
CA ALA A 17 -28.97 -0.38 8.29
C ALA A 17 -27.73 -0.48 7.38
N ALA A 18 -26.73 -1.27 7.80
CA ALA A 18 -25.52 -1.58 7.02
C ALA A 18 -25.74 -2.69 5.96
N ARG A 19 -26.64 -3.64 6.22
CA ARG A 19 -27.04 -4.73 5.30
C ARG A 19 -28.10 -4.28 4.30
N ARG A 20 -28.98 -3.38 4.70
CA ARG A 20 -29.83 -2.67 3.75
C ARG A 20 -28.87 -2.04 2.75
N PRO A 21 -29.04 -2.27 1.44
CA PRO A 21 -28.44 -1.35 0.48
C PRO A 21 -29.03 -0.03 0.92
N ALA A 22 -28.24 0.81 1.61
CA ALA A 22 -28.69 2.13 1.96
C ALA A 22 -29.23 2.65 0.63
N ALA A 23 -30.51 2.99 0.60
CA ALA A 23 -31.00 3.87 -0.42
C ALA A 23 -30.00 5.02 -0.36
N CYS A 24 -29.04 5.05 -1.30
CA CYS A 24 -27.98 6.04 -1.34
C CYS A 24 -28.71 7.35 -1.11
N PRO A 25 -28.52 8.06 0.02
CA PRO A 25 -29.38 9.18 0.31
C PRO A 25 -29.13 10.21 -0.79
N SER A 26 -30.08 10.32 -1.72
CA SER A 26 -30.16 11.38 -2.71
C SER A 26 -30.60 12.63 -1.96
N SER A 27 -29.68 13.27 -1.24
CA SER A 27 -29.98 14.54 -0.58
C SER A 27 -28.78 15.47 -0.59
N GLY A 28 -28.59 16.06 -1.77
CA GLY A 28 -27.89 17.32 -1.98
C GLY A 28 -28.28 17.85 -3.37
N PRO A 29 -28.58 19.15 -3.54
CA PRO A 29 -28.92 19.70 -4.85
C PRO A 29 -27.61 19.83 -5.65
N SER A 30 -27.20 18.75 -6.30
CA SER A 30 -26.12 18.77 -7.28
C SER A 30 -26.54 17.93 -8.48
N PRO A 31 -26.41 18.44 -9.72
CA PRO A 31 -26.96 17.79 -10.89
C PRO A 31 -26.01 16.67 -11.29
N SER A 32 -26.32 15.42 -10.94
CA SER A 32 -25.72 14.26 -11.59
C SER A 32 -26.69 13.08 -11.54
N PRO A 33 -27.08 12.51 -12.69
CA PRO A 33 -27.84 11.28 -12.73
C PRO A 33 -26.90 10.11 -12.38
N THR A 34 -27.49 8.97 -12.03
CA THR A 34 -26.84 7.67 -11.79
C THR A 34 -26.52 7.39 -10.33
N THR A 35 -27.59 6.96 -9.65
CA THR A 35 -27.63 5.88 -8.65
C THR A 35 -26.49 4.87 -8.86
N SER A 36 -25.36 5.09 -8.22
CA SER A 36 -24.20 4.20 -8.30
C SER A 36 -24.02 3.53 -6.94
N ALA A 37 -24.45 2.27 -6.93
CA ALA A 37 -24.16 1.18 -6.00
C ALA A 37 -23.58 1.57 -4.64
N CYS A 38 -24.43 1.56 -3.61
CA CYS A 38 -23.97 1.39 -2.24
C CYS A 38 -23.31 0.00 -2.13
N LEU A 39 -21.99 -0.06 -2.25
CA LEU A 39 -21.21 -1.24 -1.92
C LEU A 39 -21.47 -1.62 -0.46
N ALA A 40 -21.56 -2.93 -0.20
CA ALA A 40 -21.65 -3.42 1.17
C ALA A 40 -20.43 -2.91 1.98
N PRO A 41 -20.65 -2.45 3.22
CA PRO A 41 -19.56 -1.92 4.03
C PRO A 41 -18.58 -3.03 4.36
N SER A 42 -17.31 -2.86 3.95
CA SER A 42 -16.25 -3.81 4.23
C SER A 42 -15.60 -3.56 5.59
N THR A 43 -15.70 -2.34 6.12
CA THR A 43 -15.23 -2.01 7.47
C THR A 43 -16.08 -0.88 8.06
N VAL A 44 -16.49 -1.07 9.32
CA VAL A 44 -17.20 -0.06 10.12
C VAL A 44 -16.36 0.24 11.36
N THR A 45 -15.97 1.51 11.52
CA THR A 45 -15.24 1.99 12.70
C THR A 45 -16.19 2.75 13.61
N LEU A 46 -16.18 2.38 14.89
CA LEU A 46 -17.04 2.96 15.92
C LEU A 46 -16.48 4.30 16.41
N PRO A 47 -17.36 5.27 16.72
CA PRO A 47 -16.97 6.57 17.24
C PRO A 47 -16.23 6.45 18.56
N GLN A 48 -15.16 7.22 18.71
CA GLN A 48 -14.40 7.31 19.95
C GLN A 48 -14.89 8.54 20.75
N GLY A 49 -15.65 8.28 21.81
CA GLY A 49 -16.14 9.29 22.75
C GLY A 49 -17.39 10.08 22.29
N PRO A 50 -17.83 11.09 23.07
CA PRO A 50 -19.12 11.77 22.89
C PRO A 50 -19.25 12.65 21.64
N LYS A 51 -18.15 12.91 20.92
CA LYS A 51 -18.14 13.66 19.65
C LYS A 51 -17.60 12.81 18.49
N GLY A 52 -17.49 11.50 18.68
CA GLY A 52 -16.99 10.61 17.64
C GLY A 52 -17.97 10.47 16.47
N VAL A 53 -17.45 10.04 15.32
CA VAL A 53 -18.23 9.77 14.11
C VAL A 53 -18.14 8.29 13.73
N TYR A 54 -19.22 7.74 13.20
CA TYR A 54 -19.16 6.43 12.57
C TYR A 54 -18.47 6.56 11.22
N THR A 55 -17.45 5.73 10.98
CA THR A 55 -16.78 5.68 9.68
C THR A 55 -17.10 4.37 9.00
N ILE A 56 -17.70 4.45 7.82
CA ILE A 56 -18.05 3.28 7.01
C ILE A 56 -17.23 3.32 5.73
N SER A 57 -16.38 2.32 5.51
CA SER A 57 -15.58 2.18 4.29
C SER A 57 -16.11 1.00 3.48
N GLY A 58 -16.46 1.25 2.23
CA GLY A 58 -16.76 0.24 1.22
C GLY A 58 -15.58 0.09 0.27
N LYS A 59 -14.94 -1.09 0.30
CA LYS A 59 -13.89 -1.46 -0.66
C LYS A 59 -14.49 -2.22 -1.84
N SER A 60 -13.89 -2.03 -3.01
CA SER A 60 -14.16 -2.81 -4.21
C SER A 60 -12.84 -3.43 -4.64
N GLU A 61 -12.83 -4.76 -4.77
CA GLU A 61 -11.63 -5.55 -5.11
C GLU A 61 -11.27 -5.48 -6.59
N ALA A 62 -12.18 -5.06 -7.46
CA ALA A 62 -11.93 -5.02 -8.91
C ALA A 62 -11.67 -3.60 -9.44
N ASP A 63 -12.19 -2.58 -8.73
CA ASP A 63 -12.19 -1.21 -9.21
C ASP A 63 -11.99 -0.19 -8.07
N PRO A 64 -10.78 0.40 -7.96
CA PRO A 64 -10.48 1.46 -7.01
C PRO A 64 -11.43 2.66 -7.12
N ALA A 65 -11.98 2.92 -8.31
CA ALA A 65 -12.89 4.05 -8.53
C ALA A 65 -14.25 3.89 -7.85
N LYS A 66 -14.61 2.67 -7.47
CA LYS A 66 -15.87 2.39 -6.75
C LYS A 66 -15.70 2.46 -5.24
N GLN A 67 -14.47 2.56 -4.72
CA GLN A 67 -14.22 2.65 -3.30
C GLN A 67 -14.75 3.97 -2.72
N ARG A 68 -15.42 3.89 -1.57
CA ARG A 68 -16.00 5.06 -0.91
C ARG A 68 -15.93 4.91 0.61
N THR A 69 -15.58 6.00 1.30
CA THR A 69 -15.67 6.12 2.75
C THR A 69 -16.69 7.19 3.12
N LEU A 70 -17.58 6.85 4.04
CA LEU A 70 -18.65 7.70 4.57
C LEU A 70 -18.39 7.98 6.05
N PHE A 71 -18.62 9.22 6.44
CA PHE A 71 -18.59 9.66 7.83
C PHE A 71 -20.00 10.04 8.25
N LEU A 72 -20.50 9.40 9.30
CA LEU A 72 -21.87 9.53 9.79
C LEU A 72 -21.85 10.08 11.22
N ASP A 73 -22.79 10.98 11.51
CA ASP A 73 -23.02 11.48 12.86
C ASP A 73 -23.62 10.38 13.75
N GLN A 74 -23.09 10.25 14.97
CA GLN A 74 -23.43 9.13 15.86
C GLN A 74 -24.82 9.22 16.51
N TYR A 75 -25.43 10.40 16.57
CA TYR A 75 -26.72 10.61 17.21
C TYR A 75 -27.86 10.72 16.20
N SER A 76 -27.62 11.43 15.10
CA SER A 76 -28.62 11.69 14.07
C SER A 76 -28.56 10.72 12.88
N GLY A 77 -27.45 9.98 12.71
CA GLY A 77 -27.24 9.13 11.53
C GLY A 77 -27.04 9.90 10.23
N LYS A 78 -26.89 11.24 10.28
CA LYS A 78 -26.70 12.07 9.10
C LYS A 78 -25.31 11.86 8.50
N VAL A 79 -25.20 11.78 7.17
CA VAL A 79 -23.92 11.77 6.46
C VAL A 79 -23.27 13.15 6.59
N LEU A 80 -22.12 13.19 7.27
CA LEU A 80 -21.32 14.39 7.46
C LEU A 80 -20.36 14.61 6.28
N ALA A 81 -19.74 13.54 5.78
CA ALA A 81 -18.82 13.61 4.65
C ALA A 81 -18.79 12.30 3.86
N SER A 82 -18.49 12.40 2.57
CA SER A 82 -18.26 11.26 1.69
C SER A 82 -17.01 11.49 0.84
N TYR A 83 -16.07 10.56 0.95
CA TYR A 83 -14.83 10.55 0.19
C TYR A 83 -14.80 9.35 -0.74
N GLY A 84 -14.61 9.59 -2.03
CA GLY A 84 -14.42 8.57 -3.05
C GLY A 84 -13.67 9.12 -4.25
N TRP A 85 -13.75 8.41 -5.37
CA TRP A 85 -12.98 8.74 -6.58
C TRP A 85 -13.10 10.17 -7.11
N PRO A 86 -14.29 10.84 -7.09
CA PRO A 86 -14.39 12.23 -7.53
C PRO A 86 -13.59 13.21 -6.66
N GLN A 87 -13.38 12.89 -5.38
CA GLN A 87 -12.64 13.72 -4.43
C GLN A 87 -11.13 13.44 -4.46
N TYR A 88 -10.69 12.38 -5.14
CA TYR A 88 -9.27 12.05 -5.25
C TYR A 88 -8.56 12.94 -6.27
N GLY A 89 -7.42 13.51 -5.87
CA GLY A 89 -6.50 14.20 -6.77
C GLY A 89 -5.85 13.22 -7.77
N LEU A 90 -5.24 13.75 -8.84
CA LEU A 90 -4.60 12.91 -9.87
C LEU A 90 -3.55 11.96 -9.27
N LEU A 91 -2.70 12.48 -8.37
CA LEU A 91 -1.68 11.67 -7.70
C LEU A 91 -2.32 10.55 -6.86
N SER A 92 -3.38 10.85 -6.11
CA SER A 92 -4.10 9.86 -5.31
C SER A 92 -4.70 8.75 -6.17
N LYS A 93 -5.28 9.10 -7.32
CA LYS A 93 -5.81 8.11 -8.28
C LYS A 93 -4.70 7.21 -8.82
N LEU A 94 -3.57 7.77 -9.22
CA LEU A 94 -2.42 7.00 -9.70
C LEU A 94 -1.87 6.06 -8.62
N VAL A 95 -1.81 6.50 -7.37
CA VAL A 95 -1.37 5.67 -6.24
C VAL A 95 -2.36 4.52 -6.01
N GLU A 96 -3.67 4.80 -5.95
CA GLU A 96 -4.70 3.77 -5.76
C GLU A 96 -4.72 2.74 -6.90
N GLU A 97 -4.54 3.20 -8.14
CA GLU A 97 -4.35 2.31 -9.30
C GLU A 97 -3.09 1.46 -9.17
N GLY A 98 -1.98 2.05 -8.74
CA GLY A 98 -0.73 1.35 -8.49
C GLY A 98 -0.89 0.29 -7.39
N ILE A 99 -1.61 0.60 -6.32
CA ILE A 99 -1.92 -0.34 -5.23
C ILE A 99 -2.76 -1.49 -5.75
N ALA A 100 -3.82 -1.22 -6.51
CA ALA A 100 -4.69 -2.26 -7.05
C ALA A 100 -3.96 -3.16 -8.06
N LEU A 101 -3.07 -2.60 -8.88
CA LEU A 101 -2.18 -3.40 -9.73
C LEU A 101 -1.23 -4.26 -8.89
N HIS A 102 -0.61 -3.68 -7.86
CA HIS A 102 0.33 -4.38 -6.98
C HIS A 102 -0.31 -5.52 -6.18
N GLN A 103 -1.56 -5.36 -5.74
CA GLN A 103 -2.28 -6.38 -4.97
C GLN A 103 -2.88 -7.50 -5.85
N GLY A 104 -2.78 -7.42 -7.18
CA GLY A 104 -3.39 -8.42 -8.07
C GLY A 104 -4.89 -8.19 -8.30
N GLU A 105 -5.45 -7.11 -7.77
CA GLU A 105 -6.88 -6.78 -7.76
C GLU A 105 -7.36 -6.21 -9.10
N ARG A 106 -6.56 -5.30 -9.67
CA ARG A 106 -6.89 -4.65 -10.94
C ARG A 106 -6.88 -5.65 -12.09
N PHE A 107 -7.93 -5.69 -12.92
CA PHE A 107 -8.10 -6.65 -14.04
C PHE A 107 -8.31 -8.12 -13.65
N GLY A 108 -8.29 -8.48 -12.37
CA GLY A 108 -8.52 -9.86 -11.90
C GLY A 108 -7.41 -10.84 -12.31
N LEU A 109 -7.79 -11.99 -12.89
CA LEU A 109 -6.88 -13.13 -13.12
C LEU A 109 -5.59 -12.80 -13.91
N PRO A 110 -5.61 -12.00 -15.01
CA PRO A 110 -4.39 -11.63 -15.71
C PRO A 110 -3.37 -10.91 -14.83
N ASN A 111 -3.81 -9.99 -13.97
CA ASN A 111 -2.93 -9.27 -13.08
C ASN A 111 -2.37 -10.17 -11.99
N LEU A 112 -3.19 -11.08 -11.45
CA LEU A 112 -2.73 -12.10 -10.51
C LEU A 112 -1.62 -12.98 -11.11
N LEU A 113 -1.74 -13.40 -12.37
CA LEU A 113 -0.70 -14.19 -13.05
C LEU A 113 0.59 -13.40 -13.25
N VAL A 114 0.50 -12.12 -13.62
CA VAL A 114 1.67 -11.24 -13.75
C VAL A 114 2.33 -11.01 -12.39
N ALA A 115 1.54 -10.79 -11.33
CA ALA A 115 2.04 -10.64 -9.97
C ALA A 115 2.76 -11.92 -9.50
N LEU A 116 2.16 -13.10 -9.73
CA LEU A 116 2.77 -14.39 -9.44
C LEU A 116 4.10 -14.58 -10.18
N GLY A 117 4.11 -14.30 -11.49
CA GLY A 117 5.33 -14.38 -12.30
C GLY A 117 6.43 -13.44 -11.79
N THR A 118 6.07 -12.23 -11.40
CA THR A 118 6.99 -11.25 -10.82
C THR A 118 7.56 -11.73 -9.49
N CYS A 119 6.74 -12.29 -8.61
CA CYS A 119 7.18 -12.88 -7.34
C CYS A 119 8.18 -14.02 -7.58
N LEU A 120 7.90 -14.93 -8.51
CA LEU A 120 8.81 -16.02 -8.86
C LEU A 120 10.13 -15.51 -9.46
N ALA A 121 10.08 -14.46 -10.29
CA ALA A 121 11.28 -13.83 -10.84
C ALA A 121 12.16 -13.20 -9.75
N VAL A 122 11.56 -12.51 -8.77
CA VAL A 122 12.28 -11.94 -7.63
C VAL A 122 12.93 -13.03 -6.78
N ILE A 123 12.22 -14.13 -6.52
CA ILE A 123 12.78 -15.29 -5.81
C ILE A 123 13.97 -15.86 -6.60
N GLY A 124 13.81 -16.07 -7.90
CA GLY A 124 14.90 -16.53 -8.77
C GLY A 124 16.10 -15.57 -8.77
N MET A 125 15.86 -14.26 -8.74
CA MET A 125 16.90 -13.23 -8.67
C MET A 125 17.64 -13.28 -7.32
N ALA A 126 16.93 -13.46 -6.20
CA ALA A 126 17.54 -13.61 -4.89
C ALA A 126 18.41 -14.88 -4.81
N ILE A 127 17.88 -16.01 -5.24
CA ILE A 127 18.60 -17.30 -5.26
C ILE A 127 19.83 -17.20 -6.16
N SER A 128 19.67 -16.69 -7.39
CA SER A 128 20.79 -16.56 -8.33
C SER A 128 21.87 -15.61 -7.81
N GLY A 129 21.50 -14.53 -7.11
CA GLY A 129 22.44 -13.64 -6.43
C GLY A 129 23.28 -14.37 -5.38
N VAL A 130 22.65 -15.16 -4.52
CA VAL A 130 23.33 -15.98 -3.50
C VAL A 130 24.21 -17.04 -4.14
N VAL A 131 23.73 -17.73 -5.17
CA VAL A 131 24.50 -18.75 -5.90
C VAL A 131 25.71 -18.13 -6.60
N MET A 132 25.55 -16.98 -7.26
CA MET A 132 26.64 -16.24 -7.89
C MET A 132 27.69 -15.79 -6.87
N TRP A 133 27.25 -15.31 -5.69
CA TRP A 133 28.14 -14.98 -4.60
C TRP A 133 28.89 -16.21 -4.10
N TRP A 134 28.20 -17.32 -3.84
CA TRP A 134 28.81 -18.56 -3.34
C TRP A 134 29.89 -19.09 -4.29
N ARG A 135 29.64 -19.03 -5.60
CA ARG A 135 30.61 -19.46 -6.63
C ARG A 135 31.83 -18.54 -6.78
N ARG A 136 31.75 -17.29 -6.34
CA ARG A 136 32.80 -16.26 -6.57
C ARG A 136 33.41 -15.70 -5.29
N ARG A 137 32.97 -16.17 -4.11
CA ARG A 137 33.44 -15.66 -2.82
C ARG A 137 34.93 -15.97 -2.62
N PRO A 138 35.73 -15.07 -2.02
CA PRO A 138 37.14 -15.34 -1.75
C PRO A 138 37.30 -16.39 -0.65
N THR A 139 37.97 -17.51 -0.94
CA THR A 139 38.31 -18.52 0.07
C THR A 139 39.35 -17.93 1.04
N GLY A 140 39.03 -17.84 2.33
CA GLY A 140 39.97 -17.41 3.38
C GLY A 140 39.88 -15.94 3.84
N LYS A 141 38.98 -15.10 3.30
CA LYS A 141 38.81 -13.68 3.70
C LYS A 141 37.40 -13.30 4.23
N GLY A 142 36.69 -14.22 4.88
CA GLY A 142 35.37 -13.92 5.49
C GLY A 142 34.26 -13.63 4.46
N LEU A 143 33.31 -12.75 4.81
CA LEU A 143 32.14 -12.36 4.00
C LEU A 143 32.49 -11.32 2.90
N GLY A 144 33.69 -11.44 2.32
CA GLY A 144 34.20 -10.50 1.33
C GLY A 144 33.39 -10.46 0.03
N ALA A 145 33.21 -9.26 -0.53
CA ALA A 145 32.52 -9.07 -1.80
C ALA A 145 33.37 -9.62 -2.99
N PRO A 146 32.76 -10.34 -3.95
CA PRO A 146 33.45 -10.77 -5.16
C PRO A 146 34.02 -9.60 -5.97
N ARG A 147 35.08 -9.84 -6.75
CA ARG A 147 35.73 -8.80 -7.56
C ARG A 147 34.71 -8.15 -8.51
N ARG A 148 34.60 -6.82 -8.45
CA ARG A 148 33.67 -6.03 -9.26
C ARG A 148 33.85 -6.34 -10.74
N ALA A 149 32.75 -6.54 -11.46
CA ALA A 149 32.77 -6.64 -12.92
C ALA A 149 33.33 -5.32 -13.49
N GLN A 150 34.34 -5.40 -14.35
CA GLN A 150 35.07 -4.22 -14.84
C GLN A 150 34.38 -3.53 -16.03
N ASP A 151 33.24 -4.03 -16.51
CA ASP A 151 32.52 -3.39 -17.61
C ASP A 151 31.85 -2.08 -17.15
N ALA A 152 32.34 -0.97 -17.70
CA ALA A 152 31.84 0.36 -17.44
C ALA A 152 30.40 0.53 -17.94
N ARG A 153 29.99 -0.15 -19.02
CA ARG A 153 28.64 -0.04 -19.57
C ARG A 153 27.62 -0.66 -18.63
N THR A 154 27.87 -1.89 -18.16
CA THR A 154 27.02 -2.56 -17.17
C THR A 154 26.95 -1.76 -15.86
N THR A 155 28.09 -1.23 -15.41
CA THR A 155 28.13 -0.42 -14.18
C THR A 155 27.29 0.84 -14.28
N ARG A 156 27.35 1.55 -15.41
CA ARG A 156 26.50 2.74 -15.65
C ARG A 156 25.02 2.36 -15.76
N GLY A 157 24.71 1.27 -16.45
CA GLY A 157 23.33 0.77 -16.57
C GLY A 157 22.71 0.48 -15.21
N VAL A 158 23.41 -0.26 -14.35
CA VAL A 158 22.95 -0.56 -12.99
C VAL A 158 22.81 0.72 -12.17
N ALA A 159 23.78 1.64 -12.24
CA ALA A 159 23.71 2.91 -11.51
C ALA A 159 22.52 3.78 -11.95
N LEU A 160 22.22 3.82 -13.26
CA LEU A 160 21.06 4.53 -13.80
C LEU A 160 19.74 3.91 -13.31
N ILE A 161 19.64 2.58 -13.34
CA ILE A 161 18.47 1.86 -12.82
C ILE A 161 18.27 2.15 -11.32
N MET A 162 19.34 2.09 -10.52
CA MET A 162 19.30 2.43 -9.10
C MET A 162 18.86 3.88 -8.86
N LEU A 163 19.32 4.82 -9.68
CA LEU A 163 18.93 6.23 -9.58
C LEU A 163 17.44 6.41 -9.89
N ILE A 164 16.96 5.85 -10.99
CA ILE A 164 15.55 5.93 -11.40
C ILE A 164 14.65 5.32 -10.33
N LEU A 165 14.97 4.12 -9.85
CA LEU A 165 14.22 3.45 -8.79
C LEU A 165 14.31 4.20 -7.46
N GLY A 166 15.47 4.77 -7.11
CA GLY A 166 15.64 5.55 -5.89
C GLY A 166 14.83 6.85 -5.88
N VAL A 167 14.65 7.49 -7.04
CA VAL A 167 13.78 8.65 -7.20
C VAL A 167 12.30 8.24 -7.14
N ALA A 168 11.94 7.13 -7.80
CA ALA A 168 10.57 6.61 -7.79
C ALA A 168 10.15 6.09 -6.40
N MET A 169 11.10 5.57 -5.61
CA MET A 169 10.91 5.04 -4.25
C MET A 169 11.84 5.76 -3.27
N PRO A 170 11.49 6.99 -2.82
CA PRO A 170 12.39 7.85 -2.05
C PRO A 170 12.94 7.19 -0.78
N LEU A 171 12.10 6.42 -0.08
CA LEU A 171 12.52 5.72 1.14
C LEU A 171 13.59 4.67 0.87
N ALA A 172 13.47 3.94 -0.25
CA ALA A 172 14.48 2.97 -0.69
C ALA A 172 15.77 3.66 -1.17
N GLY A 173 15.65 4.81 -1.86
CA GLY A 173 16.80 5.62 -2.25
C GLY A 173 17.58 6.14 -1.04
N ILE A 174 16.88 6.65 -0.03
CA ILE A 174 17.49 7.14 1.21
C ILE A 174 18.19 6.00 1.96
N SER A 175 17.59 4.82 2.07
CA SER A 175 18.23 3.69 2.75
C SER A 175 19.52 3.24 2.04
N MET A 176 19.54 3.22 0.70
CA MET A 176 20.76 2.97 -0.07
C MET A 176 21.84 4.03 0.19
N LEU A 177 21.48 5.32 0.27
CA LEU A 177 22.42 6.40 0.59
C LEU A 177 22.99 6.26 2.01
N ILE A 178 22.17 5.88 2.99
CA ILE A 178 22.61 5.61 4.36
C ILE A 178 23.62 4.47 4.37
N VAL A 179 23.30 3.33 3.74
CA VAL A 179 24.21 2.18 3.65
C VAL A 179 25.52 2.56 2.95
N LEU A 180 25.45 3.31 1.85
CA LEU A 180 26.64 3.78 1.11
C LEU A 180 27.51 4.70 1.97
N THR A 181 26.89 5.56 2.78
CA THR A 181 27.58 6.48 3.68
C THR A 181 28.26 5.71 4.81
N LEU A 182 27.57 4.73 5.40
CA LEU A 182 28.13 3.84 6.42
C LEU A 182 29.29 2.99 5.88
N ASP A 183 29.16 2.43 4.67
CA ASP A 183 30.25 1.68 4.03
C ASP A 183 31.50 2.56 3.86
N ARG A 184 31.32 3.79 3.35
CA ARG A 184 32.43 4.70 3.08
C ARG A 184 33.07 5.25 4.35
N LEU A 185 32.29 5.57 5.38
CA LEU A 185 32.80 6.24 6.58
C LEU A 185 33.26 5.25 7.66
N LEU A 186 32.56 4.13 7.84
CA LEU A 186 32.88 3.13 8.87
C LEU A 186 33.73 1.98 8.32
N ILE A 187 33.22 1.25 7.32
CA ILE A 187 33.80 -0.04 6.88
C ILE A 187 35.17 0.17 6.23
N ARG A 188 35.33 1.24 5.43
CA ARG A 188 36.62 1.54 4.78
C ARG A 188 37.66 2.16 5.72
N ARG A 189 37.25 2.83 6.80
CA ARG A 189 38.17 3.45 7.77
C ARG A 189 38.65 2.49 8.84
N ILE A 190 37.82 1.53 9.25
CA ILE A 190 38.15 0.63 10.37
C ILE A 190 38.86 -0.62 9.82
N ALA A 191 40.16 -0.74 10.10
CA ALA A 191 41.02 -1.83 9.63
C ALA A 191 40.50 -3.27 9.92
N PRO A 192 39.95 -3.61 11.10
CA PRO A 192 39.41 -4.95 11.34
C PRO A 192 38.15 -5.24 10.52
N LEU A 193 37.26 -4.26 10.31
CA LEU A 193 36.09 -4.41 9.44
C LEU A 193 36.50 -4.55 7.97
N ARG A 194 37.51 -3.81 7.53
CA ARG A 194 38.05 -3.93 6.17
C ARG A 194 38.61 -5.32 5.86
N ARG A 195 39.16 -6.01 6.86
CA ARG A 195 39.73 -7.37 6.70
C ARG A 195 38.67 -8.48 6.67
N PHE A 196 37.47 -8.19 7.16
CA PHE A 196 36.36 -9.15 7.23
C PHE A 196 35.36 -9.01 6.08
N PHE A 197 35.13 -7.77 5.60
CA PHE A 197 34.23 -7.46 4.49
C PHE A 197 34.95 -7.21 3.14
N GLY A 198 36.29 -7.16 3.13
CA GLY A 198 37.12 -6.77 1.97
C GLY A 198 38.20 -7.77 1.58
#